data_AF-A0A967LEF3-F1
#
_entry.id   AF-A0A967LEF3-F1
#
_cell.length_a   1.000
_cell.length_b   1.000
_cell.length_c   1.000
_cell.angle_alpha   90.00
_cell.angle_beta   90.00
_cell.angle_gamma   90.00
#
_symmetry.space_group_name_H-M   'P 1'
#
loop_
_entity.id
_entity.type
_entity.pdbx_description
1 polymer ?
#
loop_
_entity_poly.entity_id
_entity_poly.type
_entity_poly.pdbx_seq_one_letter_code
_entity_poly.pdbx_strand_id
1 'polypeptide(L)' 'MAQRVLESAANDGKRIDLAYLLTLGRAATTLERERSLGLISEVHAGLEGTKEADRDRLAWATLCQSLFATAEFRYLD' A
#
# COMPACT_ATOMS: atom_id res chain seq x y z
N MET A 1 -2.38 -9.98 -0.27
CA MET A 1 -3.07 -8.67 -0.40
C MET A 1 -2.51 -7.83 -1.55
N ALA A 2 -1.20 -7.56 -1.59
CA ALA A 2 -0.58 -6.69 -2.61
C ALA A 2 -0.95 -7.02 -4.07
N GLN A 3 -0.87 -8.30 -4.47
CA GLN A 3 -1.26 -8.72 -5.83
C GLN A 3 -2.71 -8.34 -6.17
N ARG A 4 -3.64 -8.61 -5.25
CA ARG A 4 -5.06 -8.28 -5.41
C ARG A 4 -5.29 -6.79 -5.55
N VAL A 5 -4.56 -5.97 -4.78
CA VAL A 5 -4.66 -4.51 -4.86
C VAL A 5 -4.13 -4.01 -6.20
N LEU A 6 -2.96 -4.50 -6.65
CA LEU A 6 -2.38 -4.16 -7.96
C LEU A 6 -3.30 -4.45 -9.15
N GLU A 7 -4.03 -5.57 -9.10
CA GLU A 7 -4.96 -6.01 -10.15
C GLU A 7 -6.34 -5.32 -10.08
N SER A 8 -6.70 -4.71 -8.94
CA SER A 8 -8.06 -4.25 -8.67
C SER A 8 -8.47 -2.93 -9.33
N ALA A 9 -7.50 -2.06 -9.64
CA ALA A 9 -7.77 -0.73 -10.18
C ALA A 9 -6.59 -0.24 -11.02
N ALA A 10 -6.89 0.59 -12.02
CA ALA A 10 -5.88 1.19 -12.90
C ALA A 10 -5.18 2.42 -12.29
N ASN A 11 -5.69 2.95 -11.17
CA ASN A 11 -5.11 4.12 -10.53
C ASN A 11 -4.69 3.84 -9.08
N ASP A 12 -3.57 4.41 -8.67
CA ASP A 12 -2.95 4.13 -7.37
C ASP A 12 -3.79 4.64 -6.20
N GLY A 13 -4.52 5.74 -6.39
CA GLY A 13 -5.42 6.26 -5.35
C GLY A 13 -6.52 5.25 -4.95
N LYS A 14 -7.14 4.59 -5.94
CA LYS A 14 -8.17 3.56 -5.72
C LYS A 14 -7.57 2.26 -5.18
N ARG A 15 -6.35 1.92 -5.60
CA ARG A 15 -5.60 0.80 -5.02
C ARG A 15 -5.32 1.05 -3.53
N ILE A 16 -4.91 2.26 -3.16
CA ILE A 16 -4.72 2.66 -1.75
C ILE A 16 -6.04 2.59 -0.98
N ASP A 17 -7.12 3.15 -1.52
CA ASP A 17 -8.43 3.09 -0.87
C ASP A 17 -8.86 1.64 -0.60
N LEU A 18 -8.62 0.73 -1.55
CA LEU A 18 -8.90 -0.69 -1.38
C LEU A 18 -8.00 -1.33 -0.33
N ALA A 19 -6.71 -1.01 -0.30
CA ALA A 19 -5.79 -1.53 0.71
C ALA A 19 -6.28 -1.16 2.12
N TYR A 20 -6.68 0.10 2.34
CA TYR A 20 -7.26 0.57 3.59
C TYR A 20 -8.59 -0.11 3.92
N LEU A 21 -9.46 -0.33 2.93
CA LEU A 21 -10.74 -1.01 3.16
C LEU A 21 -10.52 -2.46 3.60
N LEU A 22 -9.56 -3.15 3.00
CA LEU A 22 -9.24 -4.54 3.30
C LEU A 22 -8.58 -4.71 4.68
N THR A 23 -7.84 -3.72 5.17
CA THR A 23 -7.12 -3.80 6.45
C THR A 23 -7.85 -3.14 7.61
N LEU A 24 -8.46 -1.98 7.38
CA LEU A 24 -9.04 -1.11 8.42
C LEU A 24 -10.56 -0.95 8.29
N GLY A 25 -11.20 -1.55 7.28
CA GLY A 25 -12.65 -1.49 7.09
C GLY A 25 -13.19 -0.14 6.62
N ARG A 26 -12.32 0.79 6.19
CA ARG A 26 -12.70 2.10 5.63
C ARG A 26 -11.77 2.52 4.49
N ALA A 27 -12.21 3.46 3.66
CA ALA A 27 -11.31 4.08 2.69
C ALA A 27 -10.21 4.93 3.38
N ALA A 28 -9.12 5.17 2.66
CA ALA A 28 -8.07 6.09 3.08
C ALA A 28 -8.61 7.53 3.11
N THR A 29 -8.15 8.31 4.08
CA THR A 29 -8.28 9.77 4.05
C THR A 29 -7.33 10.37 3.01
N THR A 30 -7.51 11.66 2.66
CA THR A 30 -6.62 12.36 1.73
C THR A 30 -5.15 12.31 2.18
N LEU A 31 -4.89 12.64 3.45
CA LEU A 31 -3.54 12.63 4.02
C LEU A 31 -2.91 11.23 4.01
N GLU A 32 -3.69 10.21 4.35
CA GLU A 32 -3.23 8.81 4.32
C GLU A 32 -2.90 8.36 2.90
N ARG A 33 -3.68 8.79 1.91
CA ARG A 33 -3.41 8.52 0.50
C ARG A 33 -2.11 9.17 0.04
N GLU A 34 -1.92 10.45 0.37
CA GLU A 34 -0.68 11.18 0.05
C GLU A 34 0.55 10.51 0.66
N ARG A 35 0.49 10.14 1.95
CA ARG A 35 1.58 9.43 2.64
C ARG A 35 1.85 8.05 2.04
N SER A 36 0.78 7.34 1.68
CA SER A 36 0.90 6.01 1.05
C SER A 36 1.55 6.09 -0.33
N LEU A 37 1.22 7.11 -1.13
CA LEU A 37 1.88 7.38 -2.41
C LEU A 37 3.37 7.72 -2.21
N GLY A 38 3.69 8.55 -1.20
CA GLY A 38 5.07 8.86 -0.82
C GLY A 38 5.86 7.60 -0.50
N LEU A 39 5.33 6.73 0.39
CA LEU A 39 5.97 5.47 0.75
C LEU A 39 6.19 4.55 -0.46
N ILE A 40 5.16 4.38 -1.32
CA ILE A 40 5.29 3.56 -2.53
C ILE A 40 6.41 4.09 -3.43
N SER A 41 6.44 5.41 -3.66
CA SER A 41 7.45 6.06 -4.48
C SER A 41 8.86 5.91 -3.90
N GLU A 42 9.01 6.09 -2.60
CA GLU A 42 10.29 5.95 -1.90
C GLU A 42 10.84 4.51 -1.99
N VAL A 43 9.97 3.52 -1.74
CA VAL A 43 10.35 2.10 -1.84
C VAL A 43 10.70 1.72 -3.28
N HIS A 44 9.91 2.19 -4.25
CA HIS A 44 10.16 1.93 -5.67
C HIS A 44 11.51 2.51 -6.12
N ALA A 45 11.79 3.76 -5.74
CA ALA A 45 13.07 4.42 -6.03
C ALA A 45 14.26 3.71 -5.36
N GLY A 46 14.08 3.15 -4.16
CA GLY A 46 15.15 2.41 -3.45
C GLY A 46 15.50 1.04 -4.04
N LEU A 47 14.76 0.54 -5.03
CA LEU A 47 14.93 -0.80 -5.61
C LEU A 47 15.62 -0.77 -6.99
N GLU A 48 16.50 0.21 -7.24
CA GLU A 48 17.25 0.32 -8.50
C GLU A 48 17.94 -1.00 -8.89
N GLY A 49 17.93 -1.31 -10.19
CA GLY A 49 18.46 -2.58 -10.72
C GLY A 49 17.49 -3.77 -10.65
N THR A 50 16.33 -3.62 -10.00
CA THR A 50 15.25 -4.60 -10.00
C THR A 50 14.29 -4.37 -11.18
N LYS A 51 13.65 -5.43 -11.69
CA LYS A 51 12.64 -5.30 -12.76
C LYS A 51 11.45 -4.48 -12.30
N GLU A 52 10.87 -3.68 -13.19
CA GLU A 52 9.75 -2.78 -12.89
C GLU A 52 8.58 -3.47 -12.18
N ALA A 53 8.11 -4.60 -12.73
CA ALA A 53 7.01 -5.35 -12.13
C ALA A 53 7.32 -5.87 -10.71
N ASP A 54 8.59 -6.22 -10.45
CA ASP A 54 9.02 -6.68 -9.14
C ASP A 54 9.13 -5.50 -8.15
N ARG A 55 9.57 -4.31 -8.62
CA ARG A 55 9.58 -3.07 -7.83
C ARG A 55 8.18 -2.67 -7.39
N ASP A 56 7.23 -2.64 -8.33
CA ASP A 56 5.82 -2.38 -8.02
C ASP A 56 5.30 -3.38 -6.99
N ARG A 57 5.51 -4.67 -7.23
CA ARG A 57 5.04 -5.72 -6.31
C ARG A 57 5.60 -5.54 -4.90
N LEU A 58 6.88 -5.21 -4.78
CA LEU A 58 7.54 -4.97 -3.50
C LEU A 58 7.03 -3.69 -2.82
N ALA A 59 6.90 -2.58 -3.55
CA ALA A 59 6.39 -1.32 -3.00
C ALA A 59 4.96 -1.46 -2.45
N TRP A 60 4.07 -2.11 -3.20
CA TRP A 60 2.71 -2.40 -2.76
C TRP A 60 2.65 -3.43 -1.63
N ALA A 61 3.57 -4.40 -1.60
CA ALA A 61 3.71 -5.30 -0.47
C ALA A 61 4.12 -4.55 0.80
N THR A 62 5.06 -3.61 0.72
CA THR A 62 5.49 -2.79 1.85
C THR A 62 4.31 -2.00 2.43
N LEU A 63 3.55 -1.28 1.61
CA LEU A 63 2.35 -0.56 2.09
C LEU A 63 1.38 -1.51 2.80
N CYS A 64 1.09 -2.65 2.19
CA CYS A 64 0.19 -3.67 2.75
C CYS A 64 0.67 -4.17 4.12
N GLN A 65 1.97 -4.45 4.27
CA GLN A 65 2.55 -4.89 5.54
C GLN A 65 2.51 -3.78 6.59
N SER A 66 2.84 -2.53 6.22
CA SER A 66 2.74 -1.39 7.13
C SER A 66 1.31 -1.21 7.66
N LEU A 67 0.30 -1.34 6.80
CA LEU A 67 -1.10 -1.26 7.21
C LEU A 67 -1.48 -2.36 8.21
N PHE A 68 -1.08 -3.61 7.97
CA PHE A 68 -1.31 -4.70 8.92
C PHE A 68 -0.61 -4.45 10.26
N ALA A 69 0.65 -4.02 10.24
CA ALA A 69 1.39 -3.68 11.45
C ALA A 69 0.68 -2.58 12.26
N THR A 70 0.11 -1.56 11.61
CA THR A 70 -0.69 -0.54 12.32
C THR A 70 -2.02 -1.05 12.82
N ALA A 71 -2.63 -2.01 12.13
CA ALA A 71 -3.91 -2.60 12.54
C ALA A 71 -3.75 -3.47 13.80
N GLU A 72 -2.64 -4.18 13.95
CA GLU A 72 -2.36 -5.03 15.12
C GLU A 72 -2.39 -4.23 16.43
N PHE A 73 -1.82 -3.01 16.46
CA PHE A 73 -1.88 -2.14 17.64
C PHE A 73 -3.29 -1.66 17.99
N ARG A 74 -4.22 -1.62 17.03
CA ARG A 74 -5.61 -1.19 17.28
C ARG A 74 -6.40 -2.22 18.10
N TYR A 75 -5.97 -3.48 18.11
CA TYR A 75 -6.68 -4.59 18.75
C TYR A 75 -6.01 -5.07 20.06
N LEU A 76 -4.98 -4.36 20.54
CA LEU A 76 -4.26 -4.69 21.76
C LEU A 76 -4.71 -3.89 23.01
N ASP A 77 -5.86 -3.22 22.94
CA ASP A 77 -6.54 -2.63 24.11
C ASP A 77 -7.50 -3.62 24.78
#